data_AF-A0A7K6TYV5-F1
#
_entry.id   AF-A0A7K6TYV5-F1
#
_cell.length_a   1.000
_cell.length_b   1.000
_cell.length_c   1.000
_cell.angle_alpha   90.00
_cell.angle_beta   90.00
_cell.angle_gamma   90.00
#
_symmetry.space_group_name_H-M   'P 1'
#
loop_
_entity.id
_entity.type
_entity.pdbx_description
1 polymer ?
#
loop_
_entity_poly.entity_id
_entity_poly.type
_entity_poly.pdbx_seq_one_letter_code
_entity_poly.pdbx_strand_id
1 'polypeptide(L)'
;MAVGTQLGLLLWKNFTYRRRQRIQLLIELLWPLFLFLILVSVRQFHPPFKQHECHFPNKALPSAGILPWIQGIICNMNNPCFRQATAGETPGFVGNFDRSM
;
A
#
# COMPACT_ATOMS: atom_id res chain seq x y z
N MET A 1 38.02 -2.45 42.48
CA MET A 1 36.56 -2.74 42.52
C MET A 1 35.72 -1.46 42.71
N ALA A 2 36.03 -0.37 41.99
CA ALA A 2 35.42 0.94 42.25
C ALA A 2 34.38 1.38 41.20
N VAL A 3 34.43 0.80 39.99
CA VAL A 3 33.58 1.24 38.87
C VAL A 3 32.12 0.82 39.06
N GLY A 4 31.86 -0.42 39.51
CA GLY A 4 30.48 -0.93 39.66
C GLY A 4 29.65 -0.20 40.71
N THR A 5 30.27 0.16 41.85
CA THR A 5 29.59 0.92 42.92
C THR A 5 29.29 2.35 42.48
N GLN A 6 30.23 3.00 41.79
CA GLN A 6 30.05 4.35 41.25
C GLN A 6 28.98 4.39 40.13
N LEU A 7 28.93 3.35 39.28
CA LEU A 7 27.94 3.21 38.21
C LEU A 7 26.53 2.93 38.76
N GLY A 8 26.43 2.11 39.81
CA GLY A 8 25.17 1.88 40.54
C GLY A 8 24.61 3.15 41.16
N LEU A 9 25.46 4.00 41.76
CA LEU A 9 25.06 5.26 42.38
C LEU A 9 24.56 6.28 41.33
N LEU A 10 25.18 6.31 40.15
CA LEU A 10 24.73 7.10 39.01
C LEU A 10 23.37 6.65 38.47
N LEU A 11 23.16 5.34 38.32
CA LEU A 11 21.86 4.79 37.90
C LEU A 11 20.77 5.08 38.93
N TRP A 12 21.07 4.91 40.22
CA TRP A 12 20.15 5.23 41.31
C TRP A 12 19.77 6.71 41.33
N LYS A 13 20.73 7.61 41.08
CA LYS A 13 20.47 9.04 40.94
C LYS A 13 19.48 9.31 39.80
N ASN A 14 19.74 8.76 38.61
CA ASN A 14 18.88 8.95 37.44
C ASN A 14 17.48 8.35 37.64
N PHE A 15 17.39 7.16 38.24
CA PHE A 15 16.12 6.52 38.55
C PHE A 15 15.31 7.30 39.57
N THR A 16 15.95 7.77 40.65
CA THR A 16 15.29 8.56 41.69
C THR A 16 14.79 9.89 41.14
N TYR A 17 15.55 10.52 40.25
CA TYR A 17 15.14 11.74 39.55
C TYR A 17 13.86 11.52 38.72
N ARG A 18 13.84 10.48 37.87
CA ARG A 18 12.65 10.08 37.10
C ARG A 18 11.46 9.71 38.00
N ARG A 19 11.70 9.05 39.14
CA ARG A 19 10.65 8.64 40.10
C ARG A 19 10.00 9.83 40.82
N ARG A 20 10.76 10.90 41.06
CA ARG A 20 10.24 12.14 41.67
C ARG A 20 9.39 12.94 40.66
N GLN A 21 9.70 12.84 39.37
CA GLN A 21 9.01 13.56 38.31
C GLN A 21 7.92 12.71 37.62
N ARG A 22 6.93 12.27 38.41
CA ARG A 22 5.87 11.34 37.97
C ARG A 22 5.10 11.80 36.73
N ILE A 23 4.80 13.09 36.64
CA ILE A 23 4.03 13.66 35.51
C ILE A 23 4.83 13.55 34.21
N GLN A 24 6.11 13.94 34.21
CA GLN A 24 6.95 13.84 33.01
C GLN A 24 7.12 12.39 32.57
N LEU A 25 7.29 11.45 33.51
CA LEU A 25 7.40 10.02 33.19
C LEU A 25 6.10 9.47 32.57
N LEU A 26 4.94 9.89 33.07
CA LEU A 26 3.65 9.50 32.49
C LEU A 26 3.48 10.05 31.07
N ILE A 27 3.81 11.33 30.84
CA ILE A 27 3.76 11.93 29.49
C ILE A 27 4.72 11.21 28.55
N GLU A 28 5.96 10.94 28.98
CA GLU A 28 6.98 10.24 28.18
C GLU A 28 6.54 8.82 27.79
N LEU A 29 5.77 8.14 28.64
CA LEU A 29 5.21 6.81 28.35
C LEU A 29 3.94 6.87 27.49
N LEU A 30 3.04 7.82 27.76
CA LEU A 30 1.75 7.94 27.06
C LEU A 30 1.92 8.52 25.66
N TRP A 31 2.91 9.39 25.45
CA TRP A 31 3.19 10.03 24.16
C TRP A 31 3.40 9.02 23.00
N PRO A 32 4.31 8.02 23.10
CA PRO A 32 4.47 7.03 22.03
C PRO A 32 3.20 6.18 21.84
N LEU A 33 2.52 5.80 22.92
CA LEU A 33 1.27 5.05 22.85
C LEU A 33 0.19 5.82 22.07
N PHE A 34 0.06 7.12 22.34
CA PHE A 34 -0.87 8.00 21.64
C PHE A 34 -0.56 8.10 20.14
N LEU A 35 0.72 8.27 19.77
CA LEU A 35 1.14 8.28 18.37
C LEU A 35 0.80 6.96 17.66
N PHE A 36 1.03 5.82 18.30
CA PHE A 36 0.67 4.51 17.73
C PHE A 36 -0.84 4.36 17.55
N LEU A 37 -1.65 4.80 18.51
CA LEU A 37 -3.11 4.75 18.41
C LEU A 37 -3.63 5.57 17.23
N ILE A 38 -3.06 6.76 16.99
CA ILE A 38 -3.39 7.56 15.80
C ILE A 38 -3.03 6.78 14.53
N LEU A 39 -1.81 6.24 14.43
CA LEU A 39 -1.38 5.50 13.24
C LEU A 39 -2.26 4.27 12.95
N VAL A 40 -2.64 3.52 13.99
CA VAL A 40 -3.56 2.39 13.86
C VAL A 40 -4.94 2.87 13.41
N SER A 41 -5.45 3.97 13.96
CA SER A 41 -6.74 4.54 13.56
C SER A 41 -6.73 4.95 12.09
N VAL A 42 -5.71 5.70 11.64
CA VAL A 42 -5.53 6.08 10.23
C VAL A 42 -5.49 4.84 9.33
N ARG A 43 -4.77 3.79 9.75
CA ARG A 43 -4.71 2.52 9.00
C ARG A 43 -6.07 1.83 8.90
N GLN A 44 -6.91 1.92 9.92
CA GLN A 44 -8.27 1.36 9.88
C GLN A 44 -9.18 2.14 8.92
N PHE A 45 -9.03 3.46 8.82
CA PHE A 45 -9.78 4.28 7.87
C PHE A 45 -9.34 4.08 6.41
N HIS A 46 -8.10 3.68 6.17
CA HIS A 46 -7.56 3.42 4.83
C HIS A 46 -7.20 1.94 4.66
N PRO A 47 -8.19 1.05 4.53
CA PRO A 47 -7.91 -0.36 4.25
C PRO A 47 -7.17 -0.50 2.91
N PRO A 48 -6.26 -1.48 2.78
CA PRO A 48 -5.51 -1.68 1.54
C PRO A 48 -6.47 -2.04 0.41
N PHE A 49 -6.38 -1.29 -0.70
CA PHE A 49 -7.15 -1.61 -1.90
C PHE A 49 -6.58 -2.86 -2.56
N LYS A 50 -7.33 -3.96 -2.54
CA LYS A 50 -6.93 -5.21 -3.21
C LYS A 50 -7.41 -5.15 -4.66
N GLN A 51 -6.48 -5.01 -5.60
CA GLN A 51 -6.75 -5.26 -7.02
C GLN A 51 -6.57 -6.74 -7.31
N HIS A 52 -7.38 -7.27 -8.21
CA HIS A 52 -7.18 -8.59 -8.80
C HIS A 52 -6.07 -8.51 -9.86
N GLU A 53 -5.55 -9.66 -10.28
CA GLU A 53 -4.70 -9.73 -11.47
C GLU A 53 -5.47 -9.17 -12.66
N CYS A 54 -4.95 -8.09 -13.23
CA CYS A 54 -5.66 -7.24 -14.17
C CYS A 54 -5.19 -7.49 -15.58
N HIS A 55 -6.08 -8.00 -16.42
CA HIS A 55 -5.84 -8.26 -17.83
C HIS A 55 -6.50 -7.17 -18.68
N PHE A 56 -5.77 -6.72 -19.70
CA PHE A 56 -6.22 -5.63 -20.55
C PHE A 56 -6.37 -6.11 -21.99
N PRO A 57 -7.47 -5.75 -22.66
CA PRO A 57 -7.61 -6.07 -24.08
C PRO A 57 -6.59 -5.28 -24.89
N ASN A 58 -6.02 -5.91 -25.90
CA ASN A 58 -5.10 -5.25 -26.82
C ASN A 58 -5.80 -4.14 -27.63
N LYS A 59 -5.05 -3.07 -27.93
CA LYS A 59 -5.51 -1.97 -28.76
C LYS A 59 -4.82 -2.01 -30.11
N ALA A 60 -5.61 -2.12 -31.17
CA ALA A 60 -5.10 -2.08 -32.52
C ALA A 60 -4.62 -0.66 -32.87
N LEU A 61 -3.44 -0.56 -33.47
CA LEU A 61 -2.93 0.66 -34.08
C LEU A 61 -3.56 0.83 -35.48
N PRO A 62 -3.56 2.03 -36.07
CA PRO A 62 -4.09 2.25 -37.42
C PRO A 62 -3.44 1.35 -38.49
N SER A 63 -2.19 0.91 -38.28
CA SER A 63 -1.47 -0.02 -39.16
C SER A 63 -2.04 -1.43 -39.19
N ALA A 64 -2.81 -1.84 -38.17
CA ALA A 64 -3.50 -3.14 -38.13
C ALA A 64 -4.89 -3.09 -38.79
N GLY A 65 -5.32 -1.91 -39.27
CA GLY A 65 -6.60 -1.67 -39.93
C GLY A 65 -7.43 -0.60 -39.23
N ILE A 66 -8.18 0.19 -40.01
CA ILE A 66 -9.00 1.30 -39.49
C ILE A 66 -10.18 0.81 -38.63
N LEU A 67 -10.83 -0.29 -39.04
CA LEU A 67 -11.95 -0.88 -38.30
C LEU A 67 -11.55 -1.38 -36.89
N PRO A 68 -10.54 -2.26 -36.73
CA PRO A 68 -10.12 -2.71 -35.39
C PRO A 68 -9.53 -1.56 -34.55
N TRP A 69 -8.92 -0.55 -35.19
CA TRP A 69 -8.46 0.66 -34.51
C TRP A 69 -9.62 1.46 -33.90
N ILE A 70 -10.68 1.73 -34.67
CA ILE A 70 -11.88 2.43 -34.18
C ILE A 70 -12.59 1.61 -33.11
N GLN A 71 -12.73 0.29 -33.30
CA GLN A 71 -13.31 -0.60 -32.29
C GLN A 71 -12.50 -0.58 -30.98
N GLY A 72 -11.16 -0.57 -31.06
CA GLY A 72 -10.29 -0.42 -29.90
C GLY A 72 -10.48 0.90 -29.15
N ILE A 73 -10.74 2.00 -29.87
CA ILE A 73 -11.04 3.29 -29.26
C ILE A 73 -12.42 3.25 -28.60
N ILE A 74 -13.47 2.87 -29.33
CA ILE A 74 -14.85 2.98 -28.86
C ILE A 74 -15.16 1.95 -27.76
N CYS A 75 -14.78 0.68 -27.94
CA CYS A 75 -15.14 -0.39 -27.01
C CYS A 75 -14.27 -0.42 -25.74
N ASN A 76 -12.99 -0.06 -25.84
CA ASN A 76 -12.03 -0.16 -24.72
C ASN A 76 -11.51 1.21 -24.26
N MET A 77 -12.38 2.21 -24.34
CA MET A 77 -12.06 3.61 -24.03
C MET A 77 -11.72 3.84 -22.55
N ASN A 78 -12.41 3.12 -21.65
CA ASN A 78 -12.28 3.26 -20.19
C ASN A 78 -11.26 2.29 -19.57
N ASN A 79 -10.48 1.56 -20.39
CA ASN A 79 -9.55 0.51 -19.98
C ASN A 79 -10.13 -0.43 -18.89
N PRO A 80 -11.22 -1.18 -19.19
CA PRO A 80 -11.76 -2.12 -18.23
C PRO A 80 -10.71 -3.17 -17.85
N CYS A 81 -10.64 -3.45 -16.55
CA CYS A 81 -9.75 -4.43 -15.97
C CYS A 81 -10.47 -5.78 -15.85
N PHE A 82 -9.95 -6.82 -16.50
CA PHE A 82 -10.54 -8.17 -16.45
C PHE A 82 -9.76 -9.08 -15.51
N ARG A 83 -10.49 -9.99 -14.83
CA ARG A 83 -9.90 -11.00 -13.92
C ARG A 83 -9.21 -12.18 -14.62
N GLN A 84 -9.44 -12.35 -15.91
CA GLN A 84 -8.95 -13.46 -16.70
C GLN A 84 -8.31 -12.91 -17.97
N ALA A 85 -7.30 -13.62 -18.48
CA ALA A 85 -6.61 -13.26 -19.71
C ALA A 85 -7.61 -13.04 -20.85
N THR A 86 -7.49 -11.90 -21.51
CA THR A 86 -8.31 -11.63 -22.71
C THR A 86 -7.81 -12.49 -23.86
N ALA A 87 -8.67 -12.77 -24.84
CA ALA A 87 -8.31 -13.67 -25.94
C ALA A 87 -7.05 -13.16 -26.68
N GLY A 88 -6.92 -11.84 -26.85
CA GLY A 88 -5.74 -11.21 -27.46
C GLY A 88 -4.42 -11.32 -26.65
N GLU A 89 -4.46 -11.79 -25.41
CA GLU A 89 -3.25 -12.12 -24.62
C GLU A 89 -2.79 -13.58 -24.84
N THR A 90 -3.62 -14.42 -25.48
CA THR A 90 -3.25 -15.81 -25.76
C THR A 90 -2.33 -15.92 -26.98
N PRO A 91 -1.33 -16.81 -26.97
CA PRO A 91 -0.39 -16.94 -28.08
C PRO A 91 -1.11 -17.38 -29.35
N GLY A 92 -0.91 -16.63 -30.43
CA GLY A 92 -1.50 -16.93 -31.73
C GLY A 92 -2.88 -16.31 -31.99
N PHE A 93 -3.48 -15.63 -31.01
CA PHE A 93 -4.73 -14.88 -31.20
C PHE A 93 -4.49 -13.38 -30.97
N VAL A 94 -4.84 -12.56 -31.97
CA VAL A 94 -4.57 -11.10 -31.97
C VAL A 94 -5.86 -10.28 -31.87
N GLY A 95 -7.03 -10.91 -32.04
CA GLY A 95 -8.32 -10.24 -31.92
C GLY A 95 -8.80 -10.12 -30.48
N ASN A 96 -9.71 -9.20 -30.21
CA ASN A 96 -10.59 -9.25 -29.04
C ASN A 96 -12.05 -8.96 -29.43
N PHE A 97 -12.33 -8.78 -30.73
CA PHE A 97 -13.57 -8.23 -31.29
C PHE A 97 -14.35 -9.24 -32.15
N ASP A 98 -14.01 -10.52 -32.10
CA ASP A 98 -14.67 -11.58 -32.90
C ASP A 98 -16.16 -11.75 -32.54
N ARG A 99 -16.58 -11.24 -31.37
CA ARG A 99 -17.97 -11.23 -30.90
C ARG A 99 -18.65 -9.86 -31.00
N SER A 100 -18.09 -8.92 -31.76
CA SER A 100 -18.59 -7.55 -31.89
C SER A 100 -19.57 -7.36 -33.06
N MET A 101 -20.39 -8.38 -33.34
CA MET A 101 -21.51 -8.31 -34.29
C MET A 101 -22.73 -7.65 -33.65
#